data_AF-E2A8Z5-F1
#
_entry.id   AF-E2A8Z5-F1
#
_cell.length_a   1.000
_cell.length_b   1.000
_cell.length_c   1.000
_cell.angle_alpha   90.00
_cell.angle_beta   90.00
_cell.angle_gamma   90.00
#
_symmetry.space_group_name_H-M   'P 1'
#
loop_
_entity.id
_entity.type
_entity.pdbx_description
1 polymer ?
#
loop_
_entity_poly.entity_id
_entity_poly.type
_entity_poly.pdbx_seq_one_letter_code
_entity_poly.pdbx_strand_id
1 'polypeptide(L)'
;MRDTSFGSLKLDDVLVSGWQKGKIVLKEGESPDLLKSPPVLNTLLPAEKEVTQELTQDDINSRKQIESINLNDVFVNNRLILFGGLEGFLNRMAYYRVKPDIKTITLLLDLIPNSRQAEDLLIEIADKRNVELDIDFFNMLIKRRSMRADYKGAKAVIDVTEKRNLSPNVMTFGVLALGCQECTEAKEFLEGMEAFGYRPNRIIMSTLIRKACFMKNFEYLLFVMSYMLKNGMEPNPQAISDVDRFSKELSNIKKPTGKYRLRKLNRLKKNIEKFERKYLKWQKMVEDMDKSS
;
A
#
# COMPACT_ATOMS: atom_id res chain seq x y z
N MET A 1 -20.65 -36.40 -2.14
CA MET A 1 -19.55 -35.68 -1.47
C MET A 1 -18.22 -36.17 -2.01
N ARG A 2 -17.24 -35.27 -2.13
CA ARG A 2 -15.84 -35.50 -2.54
C ARG A 2 -15.60 -35.65 -4.04
N ASP A 3 -15.77 -34.55 -4.75
CA ASP A 3 -14.82 -34.22 -5.81
C ASP A 3 -13.82 -33.21 -5.21
N THR A 4 -12.96 -33.71 -4.32
CA THR A 4 -11.84 -32.96 -3.71
C THR A 4 -10.61 -33.12 -4.58
N SER A 5 -10.77 -33.00 -5.90
CA SER A 5 -9.66 -32.68 -6.78
C SER A 5 -9.35 -31.20 -6.54
N PHE A 6 -8.53 -30.90 -5.53
CA PHE A 6 -7.90 -29.60 -5.38
C PHE A 6 -7.30 -29.24 -6.74
N GLY A 7 -7.93 -28.28 -7.41
CA GLY A 7 -7.86 -28.18 -8.87
C GLY A 7 -6.43 -28.14 -9.37
N SER A 8 -6.07 -29.16 -10.16
CA SER A 8 -5.00 -29.21 -11.16
C SER A 8 -3.68 -28.45 -10.90
N LEU A 9 -3.29 -28.16 -9.66
CA LEU A 9 -1.99 -27.59 -9.35
C LEU A 9 -0.95 -28.67 -9.62
N LYS A 10 -0.16 -28.50 -10.68
CA LYS A 10 0.93 -29.40 -11.04
C LYS A 10 2.23 -28.88 -10.40
N LEU A 11 3.18 -29.79 -10.19
CA LEU A 11 4.57 -29.38 -9.95
C LEU A 11 4.99 -28.43 -11.08
N ASP A 12 5.75 -27.39 -10.73
CA ASP A 12 6.24 -26.34 -11.63
C ASP A 12 5.24 -25.29 -12.13
N ASP A 13 3.96 -25.36 -11.72
CA ASP A 13 3.00 -24.30 -12.05
C ASP A 13 3.41 -22.95 -11.43
N VAL A 14 3.21 -21.88 -12.20
CA VAL A 14 3.46 -20.51 -11.77
C VAL A 14 2.14 -19.87 -11.37
N LEU A 15 2.01 -19.53 -10.08
CA LEU A 15 0.75 -19.03 -9.49
C LEU A 15 0.22 -17.72 -10.09
N VAL A 16 1.10 -16.92 -10.68
CA VAL A 16 0.79 -15.70 -11.43
C VAL A 16 1.73 -15.63 -12.63
N SER A 17 1.21 -15.51 -13.85
CA SER A 17 2.01 -15.38 -15.06
C SER A 17 3.03 -14.23 -14.90
N GLY A 18 4.32 -14.53 -15.07
CA GLY A 18 5.43 -13.57 -14.90
C GLY A 18 6.02 -13.46 -13.48
N TRP A 19 5.51 -14.19 -12.47
CA TRP A 19 6.05 -14.16 -11.10
C TRP A 19 6.72 -15.49 -10.72
N GLN A 20 7.96 -15.70 -11.18
CA GLN A 20 8.72 -16.96 -10.94
C GLN A 20 8.93 -17.30 -9.46
N LYS A 21 8.77 -16.34 -8.54
CA LYS A 21 8.83 -16.57 -7.07
C LYS A 21 7.63 -17.32 -6.51
N GLY A 22 6.53 -17.41 -7.26
CA GLY A 22 5.36 -18.22 -6.93
C GLY A 22 5.37 -19.62 -7.54
N LYS A 23 6.53 -20.17 -7.91
CA LYS A 23 6.64 -21.50 -8.51
C LYS A 23 6.52 -22.60 -7.45
N ILE A 24 5.68 -23.60 -7.70
CA ILE A 24 5.51 -24.75 -6.81
C ILE A 24 6.64 -25.76 -7.07
N VAL A 25 7.49 -26.00 -6.08
CA VAL A 25 8.61 -26.96 -6.16
C VAL A 25 8.59 -27.84 -4.92
N LEU A 26 8.58 -29.16 -5.09
CA LEU A 26 8.79 -30.10 -3.98
C LEU A 26 10.26 -30.49 -3.88
N LYS A 27 10.77 -30.69 -2.67
CA LYS A 27 12.00 -31.47 -2.47
C LYS A 27 11.73 -32.94 -2.78
N GLU A 28 12.67 -33.62 -3.44
CA GLU A 28 12.57 -35.06 -3.69
C GLU A 28 12.34 -35.83 -2.38
N GLY A 29 11.24 -36.59 -2.31
CA GLY A 29 10.91 -37.46 -1.18
C GLY A 29 9.89 -36.93 -0.15
N GLU A 30 9.37 -35.70 -0.30
CA GLU A 30 8.41 -35.12 0.65
C GLU A 30 6.98 -35.06 0.09
N SER A 31 6.01 -35.68 0.79
CA SER A 31 4.58 -35.56 0.49
C SER A 31 3.95 -34.39 1.27
N PRO A 32 3.24 -33.46 0.61
CA PRO A 32 2.53 -32.39 1.31
C PRO A 32 1.36 -32.97 2.12
N ASP A 33 1.33 -32.70 3.43
CA ASP A 33 0.26 -33.15 4.33
C ASP A 33 -0.80 -32.04 4.49
N LEU A 34 -1.77 -32.08 3.58
CA LEU A 34 -2.89 -31.13 3.52
C LEU A 34 -3.99 -31.42 4.55
N LEU A 35 -3.89 -32.50 5.33
CA LEU A 35 -4.86 -32.88 6.37
C LEU A 35 -4.41 -32.52 7.79
N LYS A 36 -3.16 -32.08 7.96
CA LYS A 36 -2.70 -31.49 9.23
C LYS A 36 -3.49 -30.21 9.57
N SER A 37 -3.63 -29.95 10.86
CA SER A 37 -4.15 -28.68 11.39
C SER A 37 -3.02 -27.93 12.09
N PRO A 38 -2.43 -26.88 11.49
CA PRO A 38 -2.73 -26.33 10.17
C PRO A 38 -2.11 -27.13 9.01
N PRO A 39 -2.66 -27.07 7.80
CA PRO A 39 -2.11 -27.79 6.64
C PRO A 39 -0.73 -27.22 6.27
N VAL A 40 0.17 -28.05 5.76
CA VAL A 40 1.59 -27.68 5.53
C VAL A 40 2.04 -28.07 4.12
N LEU A 41 2.73 -27.15 3.42
CA LEU A 41 3.40 -27.38 2.14
C LEU A 41 4.89 -27.43 2.46
N ASN A 42 5.53 -28.56 2.19
CA ASN A 42 6.89 -28.77 2.68
C ASN A 42 7.94 -27.87 2.00
N THR A 43 7.65 -27.17 0.89
CA THR A 43 8.48 -26.05 0.41
C THR A 43 7.79 -25.24 -0.70
N LEU A 44 7.90 -23.91 -0.65
CA LEU A 44 7.80 -22.99 -1.79
C LEU A 44 9.17 -22.33 -1.88
N LEU A 45 9.97 -22.67 -2.89
CA LEU A 45 11.27 -22.04 -3.09
C LEU A 45 11.07 -20.66 -3.73
N PRO A 46 11.47 -19.54 -3.10
CA PRO A 46 11.54 -18.27 -3.80
C PRO A 46 12.71 -18.32 -4.80
N ALA A 47 12.43 -18.17 -6.10
CA ALA A 47 13.47 -18.02 -7.10
C ALA A 47 14.36 -16.78 -6.82
N GLU A 48 15.65 -17.00 -7.03
CA GLU A 48 16.81 -16.24 -6.58
C GLU A 48 16.80 -14.74 -6.95
N LYS A 49 17.49 -13.93 -6.15
CA LYS A 49 17.91 -12.58 -6.56
C LYS A 49 19.10 -12.73 -7.52
N GLU A 50 19.12 -11.97 -8.60
CA GLU A 50 20.31 -11.75 -9.43
C GLU A 50 21.52 -11.40 -8.55
N VAL A 51 22.52 -12.28 -8.49
CA VAL A 51 23.89 -11.92 -8.13
C VAL A 51 24.83 -12.80 -8.94
N THR A 52 25.49 -12.17 -9.91
CA THR A 52 26.75 -12.61 -10.51
C THR A 52 27.79 -12.84 -9.41
N GLN A 53 28.20 -14.09 -9.18
CA GLN A 53 29.55 -14.52 -8.78
C GLN A 53 29.50 -16.00 -8.42
N GLU A 54 30.47 -16.76 -8.94
CA GLU A 54 30.63 -18.20 -8.72
C GLU A 54 30.71 -18.50 -7.21
N LEU A 55 29.77 -19.30 -6.70
CA LEU A 55 29.72 -19.71 -5.29
C LEU A 55 30.23 -21.14 -5.15
N THR A 56 31.20 -21.31 -4.26
CA THR A 56 31.86 -22.57 -3.91
C THR A 56 30.96 -23.48 -3.08
N GLN A 57 31.28 -24.78 -3.03
CA GLN A 57 30.51 -25.86 -2.39
C GLN A 57 30.09 -25.61 -0.92
N ASP A 58 30.75 -24.67 -0.22
CA ASP A 58 30.43 -24.28 1.16
C ASP A 58 29.21 -23.36 1.31
N ASP A 59 28.78 -22.68 0.23
CA ASP A 59 27.55 -21.88 0.22
C ASP A 59 26.28 -22.75 0.17
N ILE A 60 26.40 -24.00 -0.31
CA ILE A 60 25.31 -24.97 -0.43
C ILE A 60 24.92 -25.51 0.96
N ASN A 61 25.89 -25.73 1.85
CA ASN A 61 25.66 -26.24 3.20
C ASN A 61 25.18 -25.17 4.19
N SER A 62 25.32 -23.89 3.83
CA SER A 62 24.82 -22.75 4.61
C SER A 62 23.35 -22.40 4.31
N ARG A 63 22.73 -23.05 3.29
CA ARG A 63 21.26 -23.08 3.09
C ARG A 63 20.59 -23.98 4.15
N LYS A 64 20.82 -23.65 5.43
CA LYS A 64 20.13 -24.26 6.57
C LYS A 64 18.62 -24.08 6.39
N GLN A 65 17.91 -25.21 6.44
CA GLN A 65 16.50 -25.36 6.83
C GLN A 65 15.61 -24.15 6.51
N ILE A 66 15.06 -24.10 5.30
CA ILE A 66 13.81 -23.38 5.10
C ILE A 66 12.75 -24.19 5.84
N GLU A 67 12.37 -23.69 7.02
CA GLU A 67 11.29 -24.24 7.84
C GLU A 67 10.02 -24.41 7.00
N SER A 68 9.27 -25.48 7.28
CA SER A 68 8.01 -25.79 6.64
C SER A 68 7.09 -24.56 6.59
N ILE A 69 6.67 -24.16 5.39
CA ILE A 69 5.81 -22.98 5.21
C ILE A 69 4.38 -23.36 5.57
N ASN A 70 3.82 -22.68 6.57
CA ASN A 70 2.43 -22.87 6.99
C ASN A 70 1.48 -22.45 5.85
N LEU A 71 0.55 -23.32 5.43
CA LEU A 71 -0.40 -22.95 4.36
C LEU A 71 -1.24 -21.75 4.74
N ASN A 72 -1.51 -21.50 6.02
CA ASN A 72 -2.26 -20.32 6.42
C ASN A 72 -1.54 -19.04 5.99
N ASP A 73 -0.21 -18.99 6.07
CA ASP A 73 0.58 -17.84 5.62
C ASP A 73 0.57 -17.71 4.09
N VAL A 74 0.51 -18.84 3.38
CA VAL A 74 0.34 -18.88 1.91
C VAL A 74 -1.06 -18.43 1.52
N PHE A 75 -2.10 -18.89 2.22
CA PHE A 75 -3.49 -18.51 1.98
C PHE A 75 -3.76 -17.06 2.28
N VAL A 76 -3.12 -16.48 3.31
CA VAL A 76 -3.24 -15.04 3.59
C VAL A 76 -2.77 -14.21 2.40
N ASN A 77 -1.74 -14.66 1.70
CA ASN A 77 -1.14 -13.94 0.57
C ASN A 77 -1.68 -14.35 -0.81
N ASN A 78 -2.21 -15.58 -0.94
CA ASN A 78 -2.66 -16.20 -2.19
C ASN A 78 -3.96 -17.00 -1.98
N ARG A 79 -5.06 -16.34 -1.58
CA ARG A 79 -6.33 -16.99 -1.21
C ARG A 79 -6.93 -17.86 -2.32
N LEU A 80 -6.64 -17.54 -3.59
CA LEU A 80 -7.14 -18.27 -4.76
C LEU A 80 -6.29 -19.48 -5.16
N ILE A 81 -5.21 -19.79 -4.43
CA ILE A 81 -4.28 -20.87 -4.82
C ILE A 81 -5.00 -22.21 -5.02
N LEU A 82 -5.90 -22.58 -4.12
CA LEU A 82 -6.68 -23.84 -4.18
C LEU A 82 -7.69 -23.89 -5.34
N PHE A 83 -7.97 -22.74 -5.94
CA PHE A 83 -8.86 -22.61 -7.10
C PHE A 83 -8.10 -22.59 -8.43
N GLY A 84 -6.77 -22.75 -8.41
CA GLY A 84 -5.92 -22.60 -9.60
C GLY A 84 -5.58 -21.13 -9.89
N GLY A 85 -5.51 -20.31 -8.85
CA GLY A 85 -5.29 -18.87 -8.96
C GLY A 85 -6.50 -18.12 -9.52
N LEU A 86 -6.26 -16.88 -9.96
CA LEU A 86 -7.28 -16.01 -10.54
C LEU A 86 -7.90 -16.63 -11.81
N GLU A 87 -7.07 -17.19 -12.69
CA GLU A 87 -7.52 -17.83 -13.93
C GLU A 87 -8.35 -19.09 -13.65
N GLY A 88 -7.90 -19.96 -12.74
CA GLY A 88 -8.63 -21.16 -12.37
C GLY A 88 -10.01 -20.84 -11.77
N PHE A 89 -10.09 -19.82 -10.92
CA PHE A 89 -11.37 -19.35 -10.38
C PHE A 89 -12.33 -18.89 -11.49
N LEU A 90 -11.85 -18.05 -12.42
CA LEU A 90 -12.66 -17.54 -13.53
C LEU A 90 -13.05 -18.62 -14.55
N ASN A 91 -12.17 -19.59 -14.78
CA ASN A 91 -12.46 -20.74 -15.63
C ASN A 91 -13.57 -21.61 -15.04
N ARG A 92 -13.60 -21.80 -13.71
CA ARG A 92 -14.71 -22.47 -13.03
C ARG A 92 -16.01 -21.68 -13.15
N MET A 93 -15.98 -20.34 -12.99
CA MET A 93 -17.19 -19.53 -13.24
C MET A 93 -17.73 -19.74 -14.66
N ALA A 94 -16.83 -19.74 -15.65
CA ALA A 94 -17.21 -19.99 -17.04
C ALA A 94 -17.77 -21.41 -17.27
N TYR A 95 -17.22 -22.43 -16.62
CA TYR A 95 -17.74 -23.81 -16.64
C TYR A 95 -19.18 -23.89 -16.14
N TYR A 96 -19.48 -23.19 -15.03
CA TYR A 96 -20.83 -23.06 -14.49
C TYR A 96 -21.70 -22.02 -15.22
N ARG A 97 -21.21 -21.47 -16.34
CA ARG A 97 -21.90 -20.46 -17.18
C ARG A 97 -22.24 -19.16 -16.42
N VAL A 98 -21.48 -18.84 -15.39
CA VAL A 98 -21.57 -17.58 -14.64
C VAL A 98 -20.55 -16.59 -15.20
N LYS A 99 -21.01 -15.38 -15.54
CA LYS A 99 -20.12 -14.31 -16.01
C LYS A 99 -19.72 -13.42 -14.84
N PRO A 100 -18.43 -13.05 -14.71
CA PRO A 100 -18.02 -12.06 -13.72
C PRO A 100 -18.62 -10.71 -14.08
N ASP A 101 -19.08 -9.99 -13.06
CA ASP A 101 -19.49 -8.59 -13.14
C ASP A 101 -18.47 -7.68 -12.44
N ILE A 102 -18.70 -6.36 -12.47
CA ILE A 102 -17.82 -5.39 -11.81
C ILE A 102 -17.63 -5.71 -10.32
N LYS A 103 -18.69 -6.12 -9.61
CA LYS A 103 -18.61 -6.49 -8.20
C LYS A 103 -17.69 -7.68 -7.99
N THR A 104 -17.79 -8.70 -8.85
CA THR A 104 -16.90 -9.87 -8.82
C THR A 104 -15.44 -9.45 -8.98
N ILE A 105 -15.14 -8.60 -9.98
CA ILE A 105 -13.78 -8.11 -10.23
C ILE A 105 -13.26 -7.27 -9.05
N THR A 106 -14.08 -6.38 -8.50
CA THR A 106 -13.72 -5.56 -7.34
C THR A 106 -13.46 -6.41 -6.10
N LEU A 107 -14.23 -7.47 -5.85
CA LEU A 107 -13.99 -8.40 -4.74
C LEU A 107 -12.74 -9.27 -4.96
N LEU A 108 -12.44 -9.63 -6.20
CA LEU A 108 -11.21 -10.36 -6.53
C LEU A 108 -9.96 -9.55 -6.19
N LEU A 109 -10.06 -8.22 -6.18
CA LEU A 109 -8.97 -7.35 -5.78
C LEU A 109 -8.45 -7.68 -4.37
N ASP A 110 -9.34 -7.94 -3.41
CA ASP A 110 -8.94 -8.29 -2.04
C ASP A 110 -8.37 -9.72 -1.91
N LEU A 111 -8.56 -10.56 -2.93
CA LEU A 111 -8.15 -11.97 -2.94
C LEU A 111 -6.83 -12.21 -3.68
N ILE A 112 -6.45 -11.29 -4.58
CA ILE A 112 -5.17 -11.35 -5.29
C ILE A 112 -4.03 -10.74 -4.45
N PRO A 113 -2.76 -11.12 -4.72
CA PRO A 113 -1.60 -10.52 -4.07
C PRO A 113 -1.61 -8.99 -4.17
N ASN A 114 -1.15 -8.32 -3.11
CA ASN A 114 -1.03 -6.87 -3.08
C ASN A 114 0.23 -6.40 -3.86
N SER A 115 0.30 -6.71 -5.15
CA SER A 115 1.38 -6.38 -6.08
C SER A 115 0.81 -5.64 -7.30
N ARG A 116 1.61 -4.78 -7.95
CA ARG A 116 1.13 -4.08 -9.16
C ARG A 116 0.84 -5.07 -10.28
N GLN A 117 1.67 -6.10 -10.40
CA GLN A 117 1.55 -7.14 -11.42
C GLN A 117 0.20 -7.88 -11.32
N ALA A 118 -0.22 -8.23 -10.11
CA ALA A 118 -1.50 -8.90 -9.90
C ALA A 118 -2.68 -7.96 -10.20
N GLU A 119 -2.57 -6.68 -9.81
CA GLU A 119 -3.56 -5.65 -10.12
C GLU A 119 -3.71 -5.43 -11.63
N ASP A 120 -2.60 -5.29 -12.35
CA ASP A 120 -2.58 -5.05 -13.80
C ASP A 120 -3.14 -6.28 -14.55
N LEU A 121 -2.79 -7.50 -14.11
CA LEU A 121 -3.38 -8.74 -14.67
C LEU A 121 -4.91 -8.80 -14.47
N LEU A 122 -5.42 -8.36 -13.33
CA LEU A 122 -6.86 -8.31 -13.07
C LEU A 122 -7.57 -7.32 -14.00
N ILE A 123 -6.95 -6.16 -14.28
CA ILE A 123 -7.45 -5.19 -15.26
C ILE A 123 -7.50 -5.81 -16.66
N GLU A 124 -6.41 -6.45 -17.11
CA GLU A 124 -6.37 -7.13 -18.42
C GLU A 124 -7.46 -8.20 -18.56
N ILE A 125 -7.72 -8.94 -17.48
CA ILE A 125 -8.76 -9.96 -17.43
C ILE A 125 -10.15 -9.33 -17.53
N ALA A 126 -10.40 -8.23 -16.82
CA ALA A 126 -11.66 -7.51 -16.89
C ALA A 126 -11.91 -7.00 -18.32
N ASP A 127 -10.89 -6.42 -18.96
CA ASP A 127 -10.95 -5.93 -20.34
C ASP A 127 -11.22 -7.08 -21.33
N LYS A 128 -10.51 -8.21 -21.22
CA LYS A 128 -10.73 -9.42 -22.07
C LYS A 128 -12.14 -10.00 -21.93
N ARG A 129 -12.76 -9.82 -20.77
CA ARG A 129 -14.12 -10.32 -20.47
C ARG A 129 -15.21 -9.28 -20.72
N ASN A 130 -14.85 -8.10 -21.23
CA ASN A 130 -15.75 -6.96 -21.45
C ASN A 130 -16.50 -6.54 -20.17
N VAL A 131 -15.81 -6.55 -19.02
CA VAL A 131 -16.34 -6.02 -17.76
C VAL A 131 -15.89 -4.57 -17.63
N GLU A 132 -16.85 -3.64 -17.65
CA GLU A 132 -16.56 -2.21 -17.49
C GLU A 132 -16.16 -1.91 -16.03
N LEU A 133 -14.94 -1.41 -15.86
CA LEU A 133 -14.41 -1.01 -14.56
C LEU A 133 -14.88 0.40 -14.22
N ASP A 134 -15.40 0.59 -13.01
CA ASP A 134 -15.88 1.87 -12.50
C ASP A 134 -14.82 2.63 -11.69
N ILE A 135 -15.15 3.87 -11.31
CA ILE A 135 -14.26 4.70 -10.50
C ILE A 135 -13.98 4.09 -9.12
N ASP A 136 -14.91 3.31 -8.57
CA ASP A 136 -14.77 2.71 -7.25
C ASP A 136 -13.72 1.60 -7.25
N PHE A 137 -13.67 0.78 -8.31
CA PHE A 137 -12.59 -0.18 -8.53
C PHE A 137 -11.22 0.52 -8.56
N PHE A 138 -11.09 1.61 -9.32
CA PHE A 138 -9.83 2.37 -9.39
C PHE A 138 -9.50 3.07 -8.06
N ASN A 139 -10.49 3.55 -7.31
CA ASN A 139 -10.29 4.07 -5.96
C ASN A 139 -9.72 3.00 -5.02
N MET A 140 -10.16 1.74 -5.15
CA MET A 140 -9.57 0.64 -4.38
C MET A 140 -8.12 0.37 -4.79
N LEU A 141 -7.79 0.42 -6.08
CA LEU A 141 -6.39 0.29 -6.55
C LEU A 141 -5.48 1.40 -6.00
N ILE A 142 -5.94 2.66 -6.07
CA ILE A 142 -5.21 3.80 -5.52
C ILE A 142 -5.01 3.60 -4.02
N LYS A 143 -6.05 3.19 -3.28
CA LYS A 143 -5.94 2.88 -1.85
C LYS A 143 -4.89 1.81 -1.57
N ARG A 144 -4.90 0.69 -2.30
CA ARG A 144 -3.93 -0.41 -2.12
C ARG A 144 -2.50 0.04 -2.39
N ARG A 145 -2.26 0.81 -3.46
CA ARG A 145 -0.94 1.39 -3.78
C ARG A 145 -0.49 2.42 -2.74
N SER A 146 -1.38 3.31 -2.30
CA SER A 146 -1.13 4.27 -1.23
C SER A 146 -0.75 3.60 0.10
N MET A 147 -1.44 2.51 0.47
CA MET A 147 -1.11 1.75 1.68
C MET A 147 0.25 1.06 1.61
N ARG A 148 0.76 0.78 0.41
CA ARG A 148 2.12 0.28 0.16
C ARG A 148 3.18 1.38 0.11
N ALA A 149 2.82 2.63 0.42
CA ALA A 149 3.66 3.81 0.27
C ALA A 149 4.15 4.04 -1.17
N ASP A 150 3.40 3.55 -2.16
CA ASP A 150 3.68 3.71 -3.57
C ASP A 150 2.88 4.87 -4.17
N TYR A 151 3.26 6.10 -3.80
CA TYR A 151 2.56 7.31 -4.23
C TYR A 151 2.56 7.48 -5.76
N LYS A 152 3.71 7.25 -6.41
CA LYS A 152 3.83 7.37 -7.88
C LYS A 152 2.93 6.38 -8.61
N GLY A 153 2.90 5.13 -8.16
CA GLY A 153 2.03 4.11 -8.73
C GLY A 153 0.55 4.38 -8.50
N ALA A 154 0.20 4.96 -7.34
CA ALA A 154 -1.15 5.38 -7.02
C ALA A 154 -1.59 6.57 -7.90
N LYS A 155 -0.73 7.59 -8.06
CA LYS A 155 -0.97 8.75 -8.93
C LYS A 155 -1.17 8.34 -10.39
N ALA A 156 -0.35 7.42 -10.90
CA ALA A 156 -0.47 6.93 -12.27
C ALA A 156 -1.83 6.24 -12.58
N VAL A 157 -2.54 5.74 -11.56
CA VAL A 157 -3.90 5.18 -11.76
C VAL A 157 -4.90 6.29 -12.09
N ILE A 158 -4.68 7.53 -11.64
CA ILE A 158 -5.54 8.66 -11.99
C ILE A 158 -5.47 8.92 -13.50
N ASP A 159 -4.27 8.92 -14.09
CA ASP A 159 -4.10 9.05 -15.54
C ASP A 159 -4.83 7.92 -16.30
N VAL A 160 -4.91 6.71 -15.71
CA VAL A 160 -5.68 5.59 -16.28
C VAL A 160 -7.19 5.85 -16.21
N THR A 161 -7.69 6.43 -15.11
CA THR A 161 -9.11 6.79 -15.00
C THR A 161 -9.52 7.84 -16.03
N GLU A 162 -8.68 8.85 -16.26
CA GLU A 162 -8.93 9.87 -17.30
C GLU A 162 -8.96 9.27 -18.70
N LYS A 163 -8.01 8.38 -19.02
CA LYS A 163 -7.98 7.66 -20.32
C LYS A 163 -9.21 6.78 -20.55
N ARG A 164 -9.87 6.35 -19.47
CA ARG A 164 -11.13 5.58 -19.51
C ARG A 164 -12.36 6.47 -19.41
N ASN A 165 -12.23 7.79 -19.52
CA ASN A 165 -13.31 8.77 -19.38
C ASN A 165 -14.05 8.69 -18.03
N LEU A 166 -13.36 8.21 -16.97
CA LEU A 166 -13.87 8.20 -15.61
C LEU A 166 -13.38 9.46 -14.89
N SER A 167 -14.29 10.15 -14.19
CA SER A 167 -13.92 11.33 -13.42
C SER A 167 -13.42 10.94 -12.04
N PRO A 168 -12.18 11.29 -11.66
CA PRO A 168 -11.74 11.29 -10.26
C PRO A 168 -12.72 12.07 -9.38
N ASN A 169 -12.87 11.65 -8.13
CA ASN A 169 -13.75 12.29 -7.16
C ASN A 169 -13.06 12.51 -5.80
N VAL A 170 -13.80 13.05 -4.82
CA VAL A 170 -13.26 13.33 -3.48
C VAL A 170 -12.70 12.05 -2.82
N MET A 171 -13.31 10.89 -3.07
CA MET A 171 -12.80 9.62 -2.55
C MET A 171 -11.46 9.26 -3.17
N THR A 172 -11.27 9.48 -4.47
CA THR A 172 -10.00 9.29 -5.20
C THR A 172 -8.86 10.06 -4.53
N PHE A 173 -9.06 11.35 -4.27
CA PHE A 173 -8.04 12.17 -3.59
C PHE A 173 -7.88 11.79 -2.11
N GLY A 174 -8.95 11.39 -1.44
CA GLY A 174 -8.91 10.88 -0.07
C GLY A 174 -8.00 9.66 0.08
N VAL A 175 -8.11 8.69 -0.83
CA VAL A 175 -7.26 7.49 -0.79
C VAL A 175 -5.83 7.77 -1.30
N LEU A 176 -5.64 8.73 -2.20
CA LEU A 176 -4.30 9.14 -2.65
C LEU A 176 -3.51 9.84 -1.53
N ALA A 177 -4.17 10.66 -0.70
CA ALA A 177 -3.54 11.36 0.42
C ALA A 177 -2.83 10.41 1.40
N LEU A 178 -3.36 9.19 1.57
CA LEU A 178 -2.76 8.15 2.41
C LEU A 178 -1.35 7.73 1.95
N GLY A 179 -1.07 7.87 0.65
CA GLY A 179 0.19 7.48 0.01
C GLY A 179 1.31 8.51 0.17
N CYS A 180 0.99 9.77 0.49
CA CYS A 180 1.98 10.85 0.59
C CYS A 180 2.93 10.63 1.77
N GLN A 181 4.19 10.26 1.51
CA GLN A 181 5.23 10.09 2.52
C GLN A 181 6.05 11.36 2.75
N GLU A 182 6.26 12.14 1.68
CA GLU A 182 7.18 13.27 1.66
C GLU A 182 6.48 14.61 1.42
N CYS A 183 7.16 15.71 1.80
CA CYS A 183 6.63 17.07 1.60
C CYS A 183 6.41 17.40 0.12
N THR A 184 7.26 16.91 -0.77
CA THR A 184 7.12 17.11 -2.23
C THR A 184 5.86 16.45 -2.75
N GLU A 185 5.59 15.21 -2.34
CA GLU A 185 4.39 14.46 -2.72
C GLU A 185 3.12 15.14 -2.19
N ALA A 186 3.16 15.68 -0.97
CA ALA A 186 2.03 16.43 -0.42
C ALA A 186 1.75 17.75 -1.15
N LYS A 187 2.78 18.45 -1.62
CA LYS A 187 2.63 19.64 -2.47
C LYS A 187 1.98 19.28 -3.80
N GLU A 188 2.57 18.31 -4.51
CA GLU A 188 2.04 17.82 -5.78
C GLU A 188 0.61 17.31 -5.64
N PHE A 189 0.30 16.63 -4.54
CA PHE A 189 -1.05 16.15 -4.24
C PHE A 189 -2.06 17.29 -4.11
N LEU A 190 -1.75 18.32 -3.33
CA LEU A 190 -2.65 19.46 -3.12
C LEU A 190 -2.84 20.27 -4.41
N GLU A 191 -1.75 20.55 -5.13
CA GLU A 191 -1.79 21.24 -6.43
C GLU A 191 -2.59 20.44 -7.46
N GLY A 192 -2.39 19.12 -7.50
CA GLY A 192 -3.16 18.22 -8.38
C GLY A 192 -4.65 18.24 -8.04
N MET A 193 -5.01 18.11 -6.76
CA MET A 193 -6.41 18.13 -6.33
C MET A 193 -7.12 19.44 -6.74
N GLU A 194 -6.44 20.58 -6.58
CA GLU A 194 -6.95 21.88 -7.01
C GLU A 194 -7.07 21.99 -8.54
N ALA A 195 -6.13 21.43 -9.30
CA ALA A 195 -6.18 21.40 -10.76
C ALA A 195 -7.37 20.59 -11.29
N PHE A 196 -7.80 19.55 -10.57
CA PHE A 196 -9.03 18.81 -10.84
C PHE A 196 -10.30 19.52 -10.33
N GLY A 197 -10.19 20.74 -9.80
CA GLY A 197 -11.32 21.53 -9.30
C GLY A 197 -11.80 21.13 -7.90
N TYR A 198 -11.05 20.30 -7.18
CA TYR A 198 -11.39 19.89 -5.83
C TYR A 198 -10.60 20.68 -4.77
N ARG A 199 -11.24 20.95 -3.62
CA ARG A 199 -10.56 21.52 -2.46
C ARG A 199 -10.34 20.44 -1.40
N PRO A 200 -9.16 20.39 -0.76
CA PRO A 200 -8.91 19.43 0.32
C PRO A 200 -9.88 19.69 1.47
N ASN A 201 -10.53 18.64 1.94
CA ASN A 201 -11.39 18.72 3.11
C ASN A 201 -10.59 18.50 4.41
N ARG A 202 -11.26 18.69 5.54
CA ARG A 202 -10.68 18.49 6.88
C ARG A 202 -10.06 17.10 7.06
N ILE A 203 -10.67 16.05 6.50
CA ILE A 203 -10.20 14.67 6.62
C ILE A 203 -8.87 14.46 5.88
N ILE A 204 -8.75 15.01 4.67
CA ILE A 204 -7.52 14.95 3.86
C ILE A 204 -6.39 15.67 4.60
N MET A 205 -6.64 16.89 5.10
CA MET A 205 -5.63 17.66 5.82
C MET A 205 -5.16 16.96 7.09
N SER A 206 -6.09 16.41 7.89
CA SER A 206 -5.75 15.60 9.06
C SER A 206 -4.92 14.36 8.71
N THR A 207 -5.22 13.71 7.58
CA THR A 207 -4.46 12.56 7.08
C THR A 207 -3.00 12.93 6.80
N LEU A 208 -2.76 14.07 6.12
CA LEU A 208 -1.42 14.55 5.82
C LEU A 208 -0.66 14.94 7.11
N ILE A 209 -1.32 15.61 8.07
CA ILE A 209 -0.73 15.94 9.38
C ILE A 209 -0.28 14.68 10.11
N ARG A 210 -1.19 13.72 10.28
CA ARG A 210 -0.90 12.46 10.99
C ARG A 210 0.30 11.76 10.37
N LYS A 211 0.38 11.73 9.04
CA LYS A 211 1.47 11.12 8.31
C LYS A 211 2.79 11.85 8.50
N ALA A 212 2.79 13.19 8.43
CA ALA A 212 3.96 14.02 8.68
C ALA A 212 4.50 13.87 10.12
N CYS A 213 3.60 13.83 11.11
CA CYS A 213 3.95 13.59 12.52
C CYS A 213 4.56 12.19 12.71
N PHE A 214 3.95 11.15 12.12
CA PHE A 214 4.45 9.77 12.18
C PHE A 214 5.87 9.65 11.61
N MET A 215 6.14 10.28 10.46
CA MET A 215 7.46 10.28 9.83
C MET A 215 8.47 11.24 10.48
N LYS A 216 8.04 12.03 11.48
CA LYS A 216 8.83 13.11 12.09
C LYS A 216 9.41 14.08 11.07
N ASN A 217 8.67 14.31 9.98
CA ASN A 217 9.09 15.18 8.89
C ASN A 217 8.62 16.62 9.14
N PHE A 218 9.50 17.43 9.72
CA PHE A 218 9.22 18.84 10.04
C PHE A 218 8.84 19.67 8.83
N GLU A 219 9.49 19.46 7.68
CA GLU A 219 9.22 20.24 6.47
C GLU A 219 7.80 19.99 5.98
N TYR A 220 7.43 18.70 5.92
CA TYR A 220 6.09 18.27 5.57
C TYR A 220 5.05 18.83 6.56
N LEU A 221 5.26 18.64 7.87
CA LEU A 221 4.31 19.11 8.89
C LEU A 221 4.12 20.62 8.84
N LEU A 222 5.21 21.39 8.75
CA LEU A 222 5.17 22.85 8.63
C LEU A 222 4.44 23.32 7.37
N PHE A 223 4.63 22.62 6.25
CA PHE A 223 3.94 22.92 5.01
C PHE A 223 2.42 22.75 5.17
N VAL A 224 1.98 21.60 5.67
CA VAL A 224 0.55 21.30 5.85
C VAL A 224 -0.10 22.28 6.82
N MET A 225 0.52 22.55 7.97
CA MET A 225 0.02 23.55 8.93
C MET A 225 -0.06 24.95 8.31
N SER A 226 0.91 25.33 7.46
CA SER A 226 0.90 26.61 6.75
C SER A 226 -0.25 26.69 5.75
N TYR A 227 -0.50 25.60 5.03
CA TYR A 227 -1.58 25.51 4.07
C TYR A 227 -2.95 25.62 4.75
N MET A 228 -3.14 24.97 5.91
CA MET A 228 -4.37 25.12 6.70
C MET A 228 -4.58 26.55 7.18
N LEU A 229 -3.55 27.19 7.73
CA LEU A 229 -3.60 28.58 8.20
C LEU A 229 -3.94 29.55 7.06
N LYS A 230 -3.32 29.38 5.88
CA LYS A 230 -3.54 30.27 4.73
C LYS A 230 -4.98 30.17 4.20
N ASN A 231 -5.55 28.98 4.24
CA ASN A 231 -6.87 28.69 3.69
C ASN A 231 -7.99 28.72 4.75
N GLY A 232 -7.69 29.11 5.99
CA GLY A 232 -8.68 29.16 7.08
C GLY A 232 -9.33 27.80 7.38
N MET A 233 -8.59 26.70 7.23
CA MET A 233 -9.14 25.36 7.40
C MET A 233 -9.02 24.88 8.83
N GLU A 234 -10.14 24.48 9.40
CA GLU A 234 -10.22 23.92 10.74
C GLU A 234 -9.56 22.52 10.81
N PRO A 235 -8.59 22.30 11.70
CA PRO A 235 -8.05 20.99 11.99
C PRO A 235 -9.08 20.08 12.63
N ASN A 236 -9.10 18.79 12.29
CA ASN A 236 -9.91 17.86 13.09
C ASN A 236 -9.26 17.61 14.47
N PRO A 237 -10.04 17.17 15.47
CA PRO A 237 -9.53 16.89 16.82
C PRO A 237 -8.37 15.89 16.86
N GLN A 238 -8.38 14.89 15.98
CA GLN A 238 -7.30 13.91 15.88
C GLN A 238 -5.99 14.55 15.40
N ALA A 239 -6.04 15.49 14.46
CA ALA A 239 -4.88 16.21 13.97
C ALA A 239 -4.28 17.12 15.06
N ILE A 240 -5.13 17.78 15.85
CA ILE A 240 -4.68 18.55 17.02
C ILE A 240 -3.94 17.62 17.99
N SER A 241 -4.57 16.52 18.39
CA SER A 241 -3.95 15.52 19.26
C SER A 241 -2.63 14.94 18.71
N ASP A 242 -2.55 14.71 17.40
CA ASP A 242 -1.35 14.21 16.74
C ASP A 242 -0.20 15.25 16.74
N VAL A 243 -0.50 16.54 16.57
CA VAL A 243 0.49 17.62 16.65
C VAL A 243 0.91 17.88 18.10
N ASP A 244 -0.02 17.85 19.05
CA ASP A 244 0.27 17.97 20.48
C ASP A 244 1.20 16.85 20.95
N ARG A 245 0.90 15.61 20.55
CA ARG A 245 1.75 14.44 20.82
C ARG A 245 3.13 14.60 20.19
N PHE A 246 3.18 15.03 18.93
CA PHE A 246 4.44 15.32 18.25
C PHE A 246 5.27 16.38 18.99
N SER A 247 4.63 17.46 19.46
CA SER A 247 5.28 18.52 20.25
C SER A 247 5.87 17.98 21.56
N LYS A 248 5.15 17.11 22.27
CA LYS A 248 5.65 16.48 23.51
C LYS A 248 6.82 15.54 23.25
N GLU A 249 6.83 14.86 22.11
CA GLU A 249 7.93 13.96 21.71
C GLU A 249 9.19 14.68 21.22
N LEU A 250 9.16 16.00 21.00
CA LEU A 250 10.32 16.75 20.52
C LEU A 250 11.54 16.62 21.45
N SER A 251 11.30 16.59 22.76
CA SER A 251 12.33 16.39 23.79
C SER A 251 13.01 15.01 23.70
N ASN A 252 12.29 14.01 23.18
CA ASN A 252 12.73 12.63 23.06
C ASN A 252 13.40 12.32 21.71
N ILE A 253 13.54 13.29 20.80
CA ILE A 253 14.17 13.07 19.51
C ILE A 253 15.65 12.73 19.71
N LYS A 254 16.06 11.54 19.22
CA LYS A 254 17.46 11.10 19.25
C LYS A 254 18.33 12.14 18.55
N LYS A 255 19.31 12.67 19.28
CA LYS A 255 20.26 13.64 18.75
C LYS A 255 21.11 12.96 17.66
N PRO A 256 21.40 13.65 16.54
CA PRO A 256 22.21 13.07 15.47
C PRO A 256 23.61 12.74 15.99
N THR A 257 24.16 11.62 15.53
CA THR A 257 25.54 11.16 15.83
C THR A 257 26.33 11.01 14.52
N GLY A 258 27.66 10.82 14.64
CA GLY A 258 28.55 10.58 13.49
C GLY A 258 28.99 11.84 12.71
N LYS A 259 29.40 11.65 11.46
CA LYS A 259 29.95 12.72 10.59
C LYS A 259 28.90 13.83 10.38
N TYR A 260 29.36 15.08 10.41
CA TYR A 260 28.53 16.29 10.34
C TYR A 260 27.50 16.46 11.49
N ARG A 261 27.76 15.86 12.67
CA ARG A 261 26.89 15.97 13.86
C ARG A 261 26.44 17.40 14.17
N LEU A 262 27.38 18.35 14.23
CA LEU A 262 27.09 19.74 14.58
C LEU A 262 26.11 20.37 13.57
N ARG A 263 26.35 20.16 12.27
CA ARG A 263 25.49 20.65 11.19
C ARG A 263 24.09 20.03 11.27
N LYS A 264 24.00 18.71 11.50
CA LYS A 264 22.71 18.01 11.66
C LYS A 264 21.95 18.50 12.90
N LEU A 265 22.64 18.72 14.02
CA LEU A 265 22.06 19.23 15.25
C LEU A 265 21.53 20.66 15.07
N ASN A 266 22.29 21.52 14.40
CA ASN A 266 21.86 22.89 14.10
C ASN A 266 20.63 22.91 13.17
N ARG A 267 20.57 22.00 12.18
CA ARG A 267 19.38 21.84 11.33
C ARG A 267 18.16 21.41 12.15
N LEU A 268 18.32 20.45 13.06
CA LEU A 268 17.25 19.97 13.93
C LEU A 268 16.74 21.10 14.84
N LYS A 269 17.63 21.84 15.52
CA LYS A 269 17.26 22.99 16.36
C LYS A 269 16.47 24.04 15.56
N LYS A 270 16.96 24.42 14.37
CA LYS A 270 16.27 25.37 13.50
C LYS A 270 14.88 24.87 13.08
N ASN A 271 14.71 23.57 12.86
CA ASN A 271 13.41 22.98 12.52
C ASN A 271 12.45 23.02 13.72
N ILE A 272 12.93 22.71 14.92
CA ILE A 272 12.15 22.79 16.16
C ILE A 272 11.70 24.24 16.41
N GLU A 273 12.61 25.21 16.35
CA GLU A 273 12.28 26.64 16.53
C GLU A 273 11.27 27.15 15.47
N LYS A 274 11.32 26.62 14.24
CA LYS A 274 10.33 26.94 13.21
C LYS A 274 8.98 26.31 13.54
N PHE A 275 8.98 25.06 13.98
CA PHE A 275 7.77 24.34 14.39
C PHE A 275 7.10 25.04 15.57
N GLU A 276 7.80 25.30 16.67
CA GLU A 276 7.23 25.94 17.87
C GLU A 276 6.58 27.29 17.54
N ARG A 277 7.25 28.14 16.75
CA ARG A 277 6.67 29.42 16.29
C ARG A 277 5.42 29.25 15.44
N LYS A 278 5.39 28.25 14.56
CA LYS A 278 4.24 27.98 13.69
C LYS A 278 3.09 27.37 14.49
N TYR A 279 3.41 26.47 15.39
CA TYR A 279 2.48 25.75 16.24
C TYR A 279 1.72 26.70 17.15
N LEU A 280 2.38 27.69 17.76
CA LEU A 280 1.68 28.71 18.55
C LEU A 280 0.63 29.50 17.74
N LYS A 281 0.94 29.83 16.48
CA LYS A 281 -0.02 30.50 15.57
C LYS A 281 -1.17 29.57 15.20
N TRP A 282 -0.87 28.29 15.01
CA TRP A 282 -1.83 27.28 14.66
C TRP A 282 -2.79 26.98 15.83
N GLN A 283 -2.30 26.92 17.06
CA GLN A 283 -3.12 26.79 18.27
C GLN A 283 -4.09 27.97 18.43
N LYS A 284 -3.61 29.21 18.25
CA LYS A 284 -4.48 30.39 18.29
C LYS A 284 -5.61 30.32 17.26
N MET A 285 -5.30 29.92 16.03
CA MET A 285 -6.32 29.72 15.00
C MET A 285 -7.37 28.69 15.43
N VAL A 286 -6.95 27.58 16.05
CA VAL A 286 -7.88 26.55 16.56
C VAL A 286 -8.78 27.14 17.65
N GLU A 287 -8.21 27.83 18.65
CA GLU A 287 -8.96 28.46 19.73
C GLU A 287 -9.96 29.52 19.25
N ASP A 288 -9.61 30.30 18.22
CA ASP A 288 -10.46 31.35 17.66
C ASP A 288 -11.65 30.75 16.87
N MET A 289 -11.45 29.61 16.20
CA MET A 289 -12.49 28.89 15.46
C MET A 289 -13.48 28.18 16.40
N ASP A 290 -12.98 27.62 17.52
CA ASP A 290 -13.83 27.01 18.56
C ASP A 290 -14.74 28.04 19.24
N LYS A 291 -14.29 29.28 19.42
CA LYS A 291 -15.10 30.38 20.01
C LYS A 291 -16.16 30.94 19.06
N SER A 292 -16.03 30.68 17.77
CA SER A 292 -16.92 31.21 16.73
C SER A 292 -18.02 30.23 16.31
N SER A 293 -18.04 29.03 16.91
CA SER A 293 -18.98 27.92 16.64
C SER A 293 -20.02 27.78 17.75
#